data_AF-A0A7W0FDV5-F1
#
_entry.id   AF-A0A7W0FDV5-F1
#
_cell.length_a   1.000
_cell.length_b   1.000
_cell.length_c   1.000
_cell.angle_alpha   90.00
_cell.angle_beta   90.00
_cell.angle_gamma   90.00
#
_symmetry.space_group_name_H-M   'P 1'
#
loop_
_entity.id
_entity.type
_entity.pdbx_description
1 polymer ?
#
loop_
_entity_poly.entity_id
_entity_poly.type
_entity_poly.pdbx_seq_one_letter_code
_entity_poly.pdbx_strand_id
1 'polypeptide(L)'
;MKNQEIAWIFNEIADLLEIKGENPFRIRAYRRAAQNIEGHAKNIADLSREELLEIPGIGKDLADKIEEYLKTGKVTSYEDLKKEVPEGLAELLSVPSLGPKTAKLLHERLKIKNIDELEKFA
;
A
#
# COMPACT_ATOMS: atom_id res chain seq x y z
N MET A 1 12.88 -1.78 9.90
CA MET A 1 12.02 -2.17 11.04
C MET A 1 10.71 -2.67 10.48
N LYS A 2 10.14 -3.77 11.02
CA LYS A 2 8.93 -4.40 10.45
C LYS A 2 7.73 -3.46 10.37
N ASN A 3 7.62 -2.50 11.30
CA ASN A 3 6.61 -1.44 11.27
C ASN A 3 6.64 -0.67 9.95
N GLN A 4 7.81 -0.20 9.53
CA GLN A 4 7.93 0.58 8.30
C GLN A 4 7.66 -0.26 7.04
N GLU A 5 8.10 -1.52 7.03
CA GLU A 5 7.83 -2.43 5.92
C GLU A 5 6.32 -2.66 5.74
N ILE A 6 5.59 -2.94 6.82
CA ILE A 6 4.14 -3.16 6.75
C ILE A 6 3.39 -1.86 6.45
N ALA A 7 3.79 -0.74 7.07
CA ALA A 7 3.19 0.56 6.79
C ALA A 7 3.35 0.93 5.30
N TRP A 8 4.52 0.67 4.72
CA TRP A 8 4.76 0.85 3.30
C TRP A 8 3.85 -0.04 2.45
N ILE A 9 3.76 -1.35 2.74
CA ILE A 9 2.86 -2.26 2.02
C ILE A 9 1.40 -1.81 2.11
N PHE A 10 0.93 -1.37 3.28
CA PHE A 10 -0.45 -0.91 3.45
C PHE A 10 -0.73 0.39 2.71
N ASN A 11 0.25 1.30 2.63
CA ASN A 11 0.17 2.47 1.79
C ASN A 11 0.06 2.08 0.32
N GLU A 12 0.94 1.20 -0.17
CA GLU A 12 0.92 0.71 -1.54
C GLU A 12 -0.41 0.03 -1.90
N ILE A 13 -0.97 -0.79 -1.00
CA ILE A 13 -2.31 -1.37 -1.20
C ILE A 13 -3.36 -0.24 -1.36
N ALA A 14 -3.31 0.79 -0.52
CA ALA A 14 -4.23 1.91 -0.63
C ALA A 14 -4.06 2.68 -1.95
N ASP A 15 -2.83 2.87 -2.43
CA ASP A 15 -2.51 3.46 -3.73
C ASP A 15 -3.14 2.66 -4.89
N LEU A 16 -2.93 1.34 -4.89
CA LEU A 16 -3.46 0.44 -5.91
C LEU A 16 -5.01 0.41 -5.90
N LEU A 17 -5.61 0.37 -4.71
CA LEU A 17 -7.07 0.43 -4.56
C LEU A 17 -7.64 1.77 -5.06
N GLU A 18 -6.95 2.88 -4.78
CA GLU A 18 -7.35 4.20 -5.25
C GLU A 18 -7.30 4.31 -6.79
N ILE A 19 -6.26 3.77 -7.39
CA ILE A 19 -6.15 3.65 -8.85
C ILE A 19 -7.32 2.87 -9.44
N LYS A 20 -7.65 1.72 -8.85
CA LYS A 20 -8.77 0.88 -9.27
C LYS A 20 -10.14 1.53 -9.06
N GLY A 21 -10.21 2.64 -8.32
CA GLY A 21 -11.48 3.28 -7.97
C GLY A 21 -12.31 2.46 -6.99
N GLU A 22 -11.63 1.68 -6.14
CA GLU A 22 -12.27 0.85 -5.11
C GLU A 22 -12.90 1.68 -3.99
N ASN A 23 -13.58 0.99 -3.08
CA ASN A 23 -14.33 1.64 -2.00
C ASN A 23 -13.46 2.61 -1.16
N PRO A 24 -13.82 3.92 -1.09
CA PRO A 24 -13.07 4.93 -0.32
C PRO A 24 -12.90 4.63 1.17
N PHE A 25 -13.82 3.89 1.77
CA PHE A 25 -13.70 3.46 3.16
C PHE A 25 -12.58 2.44 3.34
N ARG A 26 -12.40 1.50 2.39
CA ARG A 26 -11.29 0.53 2.42
C ARG A 26 -9.95 1.22 2.23
N ILE A 27 -9.85 2.13 1.27
CA ILE A 27 -8.64 2.93 1.03
C ILE A 27 -8.23 3.67 2.31
N ARG A 28 -9.17 4.38 2.95
CA ARG A 28 -8.90 5.08 4.21
C ARG A 28 -8.52 4.15 5.35
N ALA A 29 -9.07 2.94 5.41
CA ALA A 29 -8.70 1.96 6.44
C ALA A 29 -7.23 1.56 6.31
N TYR A 30 -6.76 1.22 5.11
CA TYR A 30 -5.35 0.90 4.86
C TYR A 30 -4.42 2.06 5.19
N ARG A 31 -4.76 3.30 4.79
CA ARG A 31 -3.96 4.49 5.12
C ARG A 31 -3.84 4.73 6.63
N ARG A 32 -4.96 4.61 7.35
CA ARG A 32 -4.98 4.78 8.81
C ARG A 32 -4.17 3.69 9.51
N ALA A 33 -4.31 2.45 9.06
CA ALA A 33 -3.52 1.36 9.60
C ALA A 33 -2.03 1.57 9.35
N ALA A 34 -1.61 1.97 8.14
CA ALA A 34 -0.23 2.29 7.83
C ALA A 34 0.35 3.36 8.78
N GLN A 35 -0.38 4.47 8.96
CA GLN A 35 0.03 5.56 9.84
C GLN A 35 0.18 5.11 11.30
N ASN A 36 -0.79 4.33 11.81
CA ASN A 36 -0.76 3.87 13.19
C ASN A 36 0.32 2.81 13.45
N ILE A 37 0.61 1.97 12.46
CA ILE A 37 1.69 0.98 12.52
C ILE A 37 3.06 1.67 12.51
N GLU A 38 3.24 2.64 11.63
CA GLU A 38 4.50 3.39 11.51
C GLU A 38 4.84 4.12 12.82
N GLY A 39 3.85 4.77 13.43
CA GLY A 39 4.00 5.48 14.71
C GLY A 39 3.93 4.59 15.95
N HIS A 40 3.76 3.28 15.81
CA HIS A 40 3.59 2.38 16.95
C HIS A 40 4.91 2.21 17.73
N ALA A 41 4.86 2.38 19.06
CA ALA A 41 6.05 2.39 19.91
C ALA A 41 6.76 1.02 20.00
N LYS A 42 6.00 -0.07 20.00
CA LYS A 42 6.54 -1.43 19.92
C LYS A 42 6.65 -1.89 18.47
N ASN A 43 7.58 -2.81 18.21
CA ASN A 43 7.65 -3.49 16.94
C ASN A 43 6.43 -4.40 16.76
N ILE A 44 5.73 -4.29 15.64
CA ILE A 44 4.55 -5.11 15.33
C ILE A 44 4.86 -6.60 15.24
N ALA A 45 6.11 -6.97 14.98
CA ALA A 45 6.54 -8.37 14.97
C ALA A 45 6.50 -9.03 16.35
N ASP A 46 6.51 -8.22 17.42
CA ASP A 46 6.51 -8.69 18.81
C ASP A 46 5.11 -8.65 19.45
N LEU A 47 4.10 -8.19 18.71
CA LEU A 47 2.73 -8.04 19.21
C LEU A 47 1.93 -9.34 19.04
N SER A 48 1.09 -9.64 20.03
CA SER A 48 0.06 -10.68 19.88
C SER A 48 -1.04 -10.22 18.93
N ARG A 49 -1.87 -11.18 18.48
CA ARG A 49 -3.04 -10.87 17.65
C ARG A 49 -4.00 -9.91 18.34
N GLU A 50 -4.21 -10.08 19.64
CA GLU A 50 -5.05 -9.22 20.47
C GLU A 50 -4.47 -7.80 20.52
N GLU A 51 -3.16 -7.66 20.75
CA GLU A 51 -2.49 -6.36 20.73
C GLU A 51 -2.58 -5.68 19.35
N LEU A 52 -2.50 -6.44 18.25
CA LEU A 52 -2.68 -5.89 16.90
C LEU A 52 -4.10 -5.34 16.69
N LEU A 53 -5.12 -6.00 17.25
CA LEU A 53 -6.51 -5.57 17.16
C LEU A 53 -6.84 -4.36 18.04
N GLU A 54 -6.01 -4.07 19.04
CA GLU A 54 -6.12 -2.85 19.86
C GLU A 54 -5.60 -1.61 19.13
N ILE A 55 -4.77 -1.78 18.10
CA ILE A 55 -4.27 -0.64 17.30
C ILE A 55 -5.45 -0.01 16.55
N PRO A 56 -5.71 1.31 16.73
CA PRO A 56 -6.83 1.98 16.08
C PRO A 56 -6.80 1.79 14.56
N GLY A 57 -7.93 1.42 13.97
CA GLY A 57 -8.04 1.22 12.52
C GLY A 57 -7.52 -0.13 12.01
N ILE A 58 -6.95 -0.99 12.86
CA ILE A 58 -6.62 -2.37 12.50
C ILE A 58 -7.78 -3.28 12.92
N GLY A 59 -8.53 -3.78 11.93
CA GLY A 59 -9.53 -4.83 12.13
C GLY A 59 -8.96 -6.22 11.87
N LYS A 60 -9.80 -7.26 12.05
CA LYS A 60 -9.43 -8.68 11.82
C LYS A 60 -8.75 -8.90 10.46
N ASP A 61 -9.32 -8.34 9.39
CA ASP A 61 -8.79 -8.49 8.02
C ASP A 61 -7.39 -7.88 7.82
N LEU A 62 -7.07 -6.81 8.56
CA LEU A 62 -5.75 -6.16 8.49
C LEU A 62 -4.75 -6.88 9.40
N ALA A 63 -5.19 -7.32 10.59
CA ALA A 63 -4.38 -8.14 11.47
C ALA A 63 -3.97 -9.47 10.80
N ASP A 64 -4.89 -10.10 10.05
CA ASP A 64 -4.59 -11.31 9.28
C ASP A 64 -3.47 -11.08 8.24
N LYS A 65 -3.50 -9.93 7.54
CA LYS A 65 -2.44 -9.57 6.58
C LYS A 65 -1.10 -9.27 7.24
N ILE A 66 -1.13 -8.66 8.42
CA ILE A 66 0.09 -8.41 9.22
C ILE A 66 0.71 -9.75 9.61
N GLU A 67 -0.08 -10.67 10.16
CA GLU A 67 0.40 -12.00 10.52
C GLU A 67 0.92 -12.79 9.30
N GLU A 68 0.22 -12.70 8.17
CA GLU A 68 0.65 -13.31 6.90
C GLU A 68 2.03 -12.79 6.49
N TYR A 69 2.23 -11.47 6.54
CA TYR A 69 3.51 -10.85 6.22
C TYR A 69 4.61 -11.27 7.19
N LEU A 70 4.31 -11.33 8.49
CA LEU A 70 5.28 -11.74 9.50
C LEU A 70 5.69 -13.22 9.34
N LYS A 71 4.77 -14.09 8.90
CA LYS A 71 5.03 -15.53 8.69
C LYS A 71 5.71 -15.83 7.36
N THR A 72 5.32 -15.14 6.29
CA THR A 72 5.71 -15.50 4.90
C THR A 72 6.62 -14.48 4.23
N GLY A 73 6.73 -13.27 4.78
CA GLY A 73 7.40 -12.13 4.17
C GLY A 73 6.63 -11.48 3.02
N LYS A 74 5.38 -11.91 2.76
CA LYS A 74 4.54 -11.41 1.66
C LYS A 74 3.09 -11.25 2.13
N VAL A 75 2.34 -10.43 1.39
CA VAL A 75 0.89 -10.29 1.56
C VAL A 75 0.25 -10.69 0.24
N THR A 76 -0.47 -11.81 0.20
CA THR A 76 -1.03 -12.35 -1.06
C THR A 76 -1.91 -11.32 -1.77
N SER A 77 -2.77 -10.62 -1.02
CA SER A 77 -3.62 -9.58 -1.58
C SER A 77 -2.85 -8.40 -2.20
N TYR A 78 -1.65 -8.09 -1.71
CA TYR A 78 -0.79 -7.07 -2.30
C TYR A 78 -0.19 -7.54 -3.63
N GLU A 79 0.32 -8.76 -3.66
CA GLU A 79 0.88 -9.38 -4.88
C GLU A 79 -0.17 -9.50 -5.99
N ASP A 80 -1.41 -9.85 -5.64
CA ASP A 80 -2.50 -9.94 -6.60
C ASP A 80 -2.93 -8.57 -7.12
N LEU A 81 -3.05 -7.56 -6.24
CA LEU A 81 -3.32 -6.18 -6.65
C LEU A 81 -2.24 -5.63 -7.59
N LYS A 82 -0.97 -5.97 -7.35
CA LYS A 82 0.15 -5.58 -8.22
C LYS A 82 0.04 -6.17 -9.63
N LYS A 83 -0.49 -7.39 -9.79
CA LYS A 83 -0.67 -8.02 -11.11
C LYS A 83 -1.86 -7.44 -11.88
N GLU A 84 -2.87 -6.96 -11.17
CA GLU A 84 -4.07 -6.37 -11.78
C GLU A 84 -3.84 -4.93 -12.27
N VAL A 85 -2.88 -4.23 -11.65
CA VAL A 85 -2.49 -2.89 -12.08
C VAL A 85 -1.43 -3.00 -13.19
N PRO A 86 -1.58 -2.31 -14.33
CA PRO A 86 -0.58 -2.34 -15.41
C PRO A 86 0.81 -1.99 -14.88
N GLU A 87 1.83 -2.74 -15.31
CA GLU A 87 3.22 -2.64 -14.84
C GLU A 87 3.75 -1.20 -14.88
N GLY A 88 3.39 -0.46 -15.94
CA GLY A 88 3.78 0.94 -16.09
C GLY A 88 3.19 1.91 -15.08
N LEU A 89 2.06 1.57 -14.47
CA LEU A 89 1.47 2.36 -13.41
C LEU A 89 2.13 2.08 -12.05
N ALA A 90 2.53 0.84 -11.81
CA ALA A 90 3.29 0.44 -10.63
C ALA A 90 4.68 1.11 -10.61
N GLU A 91 5.34 1.23 -11.78
CA GLU A 91 6.59 1.97 -11.90
C GLU A 91 6.40 3.47 -11.58
N LEU A 92 5.34 4.10 -12.07
CA LEU A 92 5.05 5.50 -11.77
C LEU A 92 4.78 5.75 -10.29
N LEU A 93 4.11 4.81 -9.59
CA LEU A 93 3.90 4.89 -8.14
C LEU A 93 5.20 4.77 -7.34
N SER A 94 6.21 4.08 -7.86
CA SER A 94 7.50 3.93 -7.19
C SER A 94 8.31 5.23 -7.10
N VAL A 95 7.94 6.23 -7.90
CA VAL A 95 8.57 7.56 -7.88
C VAL A 95 8.11 8.31 -6.62
N PRO A 96 9.01 8.72 -5.70
CA PRO A 96 8.70 9.29 -4.38
C PRO A 96 7.88 10.60 -4.33
N SER A 97 7.27 11.03 -5.44
CA SER A 97 6.47 12.26 -5.55
C SER A 97 5.20 12.06 -6.39
N LEU A 98 5.04 10.90 -7.03
CA LEU A 98 3.88 10.58 -7.83
C LEU A 98 2.86 9.82 -6.98
N GLY A 99 1.99 10.58 -6.32
CA GLY A 99 0.82 10.00 -5.66
C GLY A 99 -0.10 9.26 -6.67
N PRO A 100 -0.99 8.40 -6.17
CA PRO A 100 -1.77 7.45 -6.99
C PRO A 100 -2.71 8.14 -7.97
N LYS A 101 -3.27 9.29 -7.58
CA LYS A 101 -4.08 10.14 -8.46
C LYS A 101 -3.28 10.68 -9.64
N THR A 102 -2.05 11.12 -9.39
CA THR A 102 -1.16 11.67 -10.41
C THR A 102 -0.68 10.56 -11.34
N ALA A 103 -0.25 9.41 -10.78
CA ALA A 103 0.13 8.24 -11.58
C ALA A 103 -1.00 7.78 -12.50
N LYS A 104 -2.24 7.67 -11.98
CA LYS A 104 -3.44 7.35 -12.78
C LYS A 104 -3.66 8.35 -13.91
N LEU A 105 -3.58 9.64 -13.61
CA LEU A 105 -3.79 10.70 -14.60
C LEU A 105 -2.73 10.67 -15.70
N LEU A 106 -1.46 10.49 -15.36
CA LEU A 106 -0.37 10.38 -16.33
C LEU A 106 -0.56 9.19 -17.27
N HIS A 107 -0.95 8.03 -16.74
CA HIS A 107 -1.19 6.85 -17.56
C HIS A 107 -2.45 6.97 -18.43
N GLU A 108 -3.56 7.49 -17.91
CA GLU A 108 -4.80 7.64 -18.69
C GLU A 108 -4.71 8.76 -19.74
N ARG A 109 -4.12 9.91 -19.40
CA ARG A 109 -4.08 11.09 -20.26
C ARG A 109 -2.89 11.12 -21.20
N LEU A 110 -1.71 10.74 -20.71
CA LEU A 110 -0.45 10.86 -21.45
C LEU A 110 0.04 9.51 -21.98
N LYS A 111 -0.65 8.40 -21.64
CA LYS A 111 -0.24 7.02 -21.99
C LYS A 111 1.20 6.71 -21.56
N ILE A 112 1.69 7.42 -20.55
CA ILE A 112 3.02 7.21 -19.98
C ILE A 112 3.00 5.88 -19.22
N LYS A 113 3.91 4.98 -19.59
CA LYS A 113 3.97 3.61 -19.06
C LYS A 113 5.28 3.29 -18.34
N ASN A 114 6.21 4.23 -18.21
CA ASN A 114 7.46 3.98 -17.51
C ASN A 114 8.12 5.30 -17.10
N ILE A 115 9.18 5.17 -16.29
CA ILE A 115 9.98 6.30 -15.81
C ILE A 115 10.68 7.03 -16.97
N ASP A 116 11.13 6.31 -18.00
CA ASP A 116 11.80 6.91 -19.17
C ASP A 116 10.88 7.85 -19.97
N GLU A 117 9.61 7.49 -20.10
CA GLU A 117 8.58 8.33 -20.71
C GLU A 117 8.24 9.51 -19.80
N LEU A 118 8.20 9.32 -18.48
CA LEU A 118 8.01 10.40 -17.53
C LEU A 118 9.14 11.45 -17.60
N GLU A 119 10.41 11.01 -17.62
CA GLU A 119 11.58 11.90 -17.71
C GLU A 119 11.57 12.76 -18.98
N LYS A 120 11.02 12.24 -20.09
CA LYS A 120 10.91 13.00 -21.35
C LYS A 120 9.84 14.10 -21.32
N PHE A 121 8.91 14.06 -20.35
CA PHE A 121 7.86 15.05 -20.17
C PHE A 121 8.18 16.09 -19.09
N ALA A 122 9.17 15.82 -18.23
CA ALA A 122 9.64 16.73 -17.17
C ALA A 122 10.58 17.82 -17.71
#